data_AF-A0A352XVX3-F1
#
_entry.id   AF-A0A352XVX3-F1
#
_cell.length_a   1.000
_cell.length_b   1.000
_cell.length_c   1.000
_cell.angle_alpha   90.00
_cell.angle_beta   90.00
_cell.angle_gamma   90.00
#
_symmetry.space_group_name_H-M   'P 1'
#
loop_
_entity.id
_entity.type
_entity.pdbx_description
1 polymer ?
#
loop_
_entity_poly.entity_id
_entity_poly.type
_entity_poly.pdbx_seq_one_letter_code
_entity_poly.pdbx_strand_id
1 'polypeptide(L)'
;MLIIALVVIETILVLLALVPAQFWTRFLPNSTSAALDGPFPPVVAPLVTLLLYVLPTMVGFLCRGWQRALIFATLPAWFGLGVFLVSATFKIGPFYLVSADHVTANLSLLELFAALGALGWLGRFTIKLK
;
A
#
# COMPACT_ATOMS: atom_id res chain seq x y z
N MET A 1 -17.40 -1.26 10.06
CA MET A 1 -17.58 -0.37 8.89
C MET A 1 -16.38 0.54 8.67
N LEU A 2 -15.95 1.35 9.65
CA LEU A 2 -14.79 2.24 9.50
C LEU A 2 -13.49 1.55 9.05
N ILE A 3 -13.08 0.46 9.72
CA ILE A 3 -11.84 -0.27 9.36
C ILE A 3 -11.87 -0.74 7.90
N ILE A 4 -13.01 -1.28 7.46
CA ILE A 4 -13.19 -1.74 6.08
C ILE A 4 -13.04 -0.57 5.10
N ALA A 5 -13.65 0.58 5.41
CA ALA A 5 -13.51 1.78 4.58
C ALA A 5 -12.05 2.24 4.48
N LEU A 6 -11.30 2.24 5.60
CA LEU A 6 -9.87 2.58 5.60
C LEU A 6 -9.05 1.59 4.76
N VAL A 7 -9.32 0.29 4.89
CA VAL A 7 -8.66 -0.75 4.08
C VAL A 7 -8.97 -0.57 2.60
N VAL A 8 -10.21 -0.25 2.23
CA VAL A 8 -10.59 -0.01 0.83
C VAL A 8 -9.88 1.23 0.27
N ILE A 9 -9.85 2.34 1.02
CA ILE A 9 -9.14 3.56 0.63
C ILE A 9 -7.65 3.26 0.43
N GLU A 10 -7.02 2.58 1.40
CA GLU A 10 -5.61 2.20 1.31
C GLU A 10 -5.34 1.27 0.12
N THR A 11 -6.23 0.33 -0.15
CA THR A 11 -6.13 -0.57 -1.31
C THR A 11 -6.14 0.24 -2.62
N ILE A 12 -7.01 1.24 -2.74
CA ILE A 12 -7.05 2.11 -3.92
C ILE A 12 -5.76 2.92 -4.04
N LEU A 13 -5.28 3.50 -2.94
CA LEU A 13 -4.02 4.27 -2.94
C LEU A 13 -2.83 3.41 -3.35
N VAL A 14 -2.70 2.21 -2.79
CA VAL A 14 -1.65 1.25 -3.12
C VAL A 14 -1.71 0.83 -4.59
N LEU A 15 -2.91 0.53 -5.11
CA LEU A 15 -3.08 0.19 -6.53
C LEU A 15 -2.69 1.34 -7.46
N LEU A 16 -3.07 2.58 -7.13
CA LEU A 16 -2.69 3.76 -7.91
C LEU A 16 -1.17 4.00 -7.87
N ALA A 17 -0.54 3.80 -6.72
CA ALA A 17 0.90 3.98 -6.53
C ALA A 17 1.75 2.89 -7.19
N LEU A 18 1.24 1.65 -7.28
CA LEU A 18 1.94 0.53 -7.92
C LEU A 18 1.94 0.61 -9.45
N VAL A 19 1.05 1.38 -10.06
CA VAL A 19 1.03 1.53 -11.53
C VAL A 19 2.28 2.29 -11.97
N PRO A 20 3.09 1.72 -12.89
CA PRO A 20 4.32 2.37 -13.35
C PRO A 20 4.06 3.73 -14.00
N ALA A 21 4.94 4.70 -13.77
CA ALA A 21 4.81 6.06 -14.30
C ALA A 21 4.60 6.11 -15.83
N GLN A 22 5.20 5.19 -16.57
CA GLN A 22 5.04 5.06 -18.03
C GLN A 22 3.59 4.80 -18.47
N PHE A 23 2.78 4.14 -17.64
CA PHE A 23 1.35 3.97 -17.89
C PHE A 23 0.60 5.25 -17.56
N TRP A 24 0.95 5.94 -16.47
CA TRP A 24 0.34 7.21 -16.12
C TRP A 24 0.54 8.28 -17.18
N THR A 25 1.72 8.38 -17.79
CA THR A 25 1.97 9.31 -18.91
C THR A 25 1.11 9.01 -20.15
N ARG A 26 0.65 7.76 -20.32
CA ARG A 26 -0.27 7.38 -21.40
C ARG A 26 -1.73 7.67 -21.06
N PHE A 27 -2.13 7.45 -19.81
CA PHE A 27 -3.50 7.72 -19.35
C PHE A 27 -3.78 9.21 -19.10
N LEU A 28 -2.75 9.97 -18.73
CA LEU A 28 -2.81 11.41 -18.42
C LEU A 28 -1.82 12.19 -19.29
N PRO A 29 -1.98 12.20 -20.63
CA PRO A 29 -1.00 12.80 -21.55
C PRO A 29 -0.84 14.31 -21.36
N ASN A 30 -1.85 14.99 -20.79
CA ASN A 30 -1.83 16.43 -20.55
C ASN A 30 -1.28 16.80 -19.16
N SER A 31 -0.90 15.82 -18.33
CA SER A 31 -0.34 16.06 -17.00
C SER A 31 1.18 16.06 -17.08
N THR A 32 1.79 17.22 -16.79
CA THR A 32 3.25 17.38 -16.79
C THR A 32 3.92 16.62 -15.63
N SER A 33 3.21 16.32 -14.54
CA SER A 33 3.72 15.59 -13.39
C SER A 33 3.53 14.07 -13.48
N ALA A 34 2.80 13.56 -14.47
CA ALA A 34 2.44 12.13 -14.54
C ALA A 34 3.64 11.19 -14.67
N ALA A 35 4.76 11.67 -15.19
CA ALA A 35 6.01 10.90 -15.29
C ALA A 35 6.70 10.70 -13.93
N LEU A 36 6.42 11.55 -12.94
CA LEU A 36 7.08 11.52 -11.63
C LEU A 36 6.11 11.06 -10.53
N ASP A 37 4.93 11.69 -10.46
CA ASP A 37 3.98 11.54 -9.36
C ASP A 37 2.74 10.71 -9.76
N GLY A 38 2.71 10.19 -10.99
CA GLY A 38 1.59 9.41 -11.51
C GLY A 38 0.29 10.23 -11.59
N PRO A 39 -0.83 9.76 -11.01
CA PRO A 39 -2.09 10.49 -11.05
C PRO A 39 -2.14 11.64 -10.04
N PHE A 40 -1.14 11.76 -9.16
CA PHE A 40 -1.17 12.71 -8.06
C PHE A 40 -0.49 14.02 -8.49
N PRO A 41 -1.15 15.18 -8.32
CA PRO A 41 -0.47 16.46 -8.48
C PRO A 41 0.67 16.60 -7.46
N PRO A 42 1.76 17.32 -7.78
CA PRO A 42 2.94 17.43 -6.90
C PRO A 42 2.62 17.95 -5.50
N VAL A 43 1.59 18.81 -5.39
CA VAL A 43 1.12 19.37 -4.11
C VAL A 43 0.50 18.30 -3.20
N VAL A 44 -0.04 17.22 -3.77
CA VAL A 44 -0.76 16.15 -3.05
C VAL A 44 0.12 14.91 -2.85
N ALA A 45 1.18 14.72 -3.64
CA ALA A 45 2.05 13.55 -3.54
C ALA A 45 2.59 13.29 -2.11
N PRO A 46 3.08 14.29 -1.34
CA PRO A 46 3.53 14.06 0.04
C PRO A 46 2.40 13.59 0.96
N LEU A 47 1.18 14.08 0.74
CA LEU A 47 0.01 13.66 1.52
C LEU A 47 -0.33 12.20 1.23
N VAL A 48 -0.25 11.77 -0.03
CA VAL A 48 -0.45 10.36 -0.40
C VAL A 48 0.58 9.48 0.30
N THR A 49 1.86 9.85 0.25
CA THR A 49 2.91 9.11 0.97
C THR A 49 2.62 9.05 2.47
N LEU A 50 2.20 10.17 3.08
CA LEU A 50 1.82 10.18 4.50
C LEU A 50 0.66 9.22 4.78
N LEU A 51 -0.37 9.21 3.93
CA LEU A 51 -1.53 8.34 4.09
C LEU A 51 -1.15 6.86 4.04
N LEU A 52 -0.23 6.46 3.15
CA LEU A 52 0.28 5.08 3.07
C LEU A 52 0.97 4.61 4.36
N TYR A 53 1.43 5.52 5.21
CA TYR A 53 1.99 5.19 6.53
C TYR A 53 0.94 5.27 7.64
N VAL A 54 0.09 6.30 7.59
CA VAL A 54 -0.89 6.59 8.64
C VAL A 54 -2.05 5.60 8.63
N LEU A 55 -2.57 5.25 7.45
CA LEU A 55 -3.73 4.37 7.33
C LEU A 55 -3.51 2.96 7.87
N PRO A 56 -2.45 2.21 7.51
CA PRO A 56 -2.20 0.90 8.12
C PRO A 56 -1.98 1.00 9.64
N THR A 57 -1.35 2.09 10.11
CA THR A 57 -1.19 2.36 11.55
C THR A 57 -2.54 2.58 12.24
N MET A 58 -3.42 3.39 11.66
CA MET A 58 -4.77 3.64 12.17
C MET A 58 -5.62 2.37 12.16
N VAL A 59 -5.55 1.57 11.10
CA VAL A 59 -6.22 0.27 11.01
C VAL A 59 -5.78 -0.65 12.15
N GLY A 60 -4.48 -0.72 12.41
CA GLY A 60 -3.91 -1.46 13.54
C GLY A 60 -4.43 -0.97 14.89
N PHE A 61 -4.42 0.35 15.10
CA PHE A 61 -4.90 1.00 16.33
C PHE A 61 -6.39 0.77 16.62
N LEU A 62 -7.22 0.66 15.58
CA LEU A 62 -8.64 0.42 15.71
C LEU A 62 -8.99 -1.06 15.97
N CYS A 63 -8.06 -1.98 15.70
CA CYS A 63 -8.26 -3.41 15.91
C CYS A 63 -8.13 -3.81 17.39
N ARG A 64 -8.96 -4.76 17.84
CA ARG A 64 -8.92 -5.28 19.23
C ARG A 64 -7.86 -6.38 19.41
N GLY A 65 -7.66 -7.21 18.40
CA GLY A 65 -6.68 -8.30 18.42
C GLY A 65 -5.55 -8.02 17.44
N TRP A 66 -4.33 -8.43 17.81
CA TRP A 66 -3.13 -8.24 17.00
C TRP A 66 -3.23 -8.98 15.65
N GLN A 67 -3.88 -10.14 15.60
CA GLN A 67 -4.08 -10.90 14.37
C GLN A 67 -4.92 -10.09 13.36
N ARG A 68 -6.00 -9.46 13.84
CA ARG A 68 -6.86 -8.62 12.99
C ARG A 68 -6.14 -7.36 12.53
N ALA A 69 -5.32 -6.76 13.40
CA ALA A 69 -4.50 -5.61 13.06
C ALA A 69 -3.56 -5.92 11.90
N LEU A 70 -2.82 -7.03 11.99
CA LEU A 70 -1.90 -7.47 10.93
C LEU A 70 -2.64 -7.81 9.63
N ILE A 71 -3.71 -8.60 9.69
CA ILE A 71 -4.46 -9.01 8.49
C ILE A 71 -5.03 -7.79 7.78
N PHE A 72 -5.70 -6.89 8.50
CA PHE A 72 -6.30 -5.71 7.86
C PHE A 72 -5.28 -4.68 7.40
N ALA A 73 -4.19 -4.48 8.14
CA ALA A 73 -3.14 -3.56 7.71
C ALA A 73 -2.39 -4.06 6.48
N THR A 74 -2.18 -5.38 6.33
CA THR A 74 -1.45 -5.96 5.18
C THR A 74 -2.33 -6.28 3.98
N LEU A 75 -3.65 -6.34 4.14
CA LEU A 75 -4.61 -6.66 3.08
C LEU A 75 -4.44 -5.79 1.81
N PRO A 76 -4.28 -4.46 1.91
CA PRO A 76 -4.00 -3.60 0.75
C PRO A 76 -2.74 -4.00 -0.01
N ALA A 77 -1.66 -4.34 0.72
CA ALA A 77 -0.41 -4.80 0.13
C ALA A 77 -0.58 -6.14 -0.59
N TRP A 78 -1.29 -7.11 0.00
CA TRP A 78 -1.59 -8.39 -0.66
C TRP A 78 -2.35 -8.21 -1.96
N PHE A 79 -3.37 -7.35 -1.98
CA PHE A 79 -4.12 -7.04 -3.20
C PHE A 79 -3.27 -6.32 -4.23
N GLY A 80 -2.55 -5.29 -3.83
CA GLY A 80 -1.66 -4.52 -4.70
C GLY A 80 -0.62 -5.42 -5.36
N LEU A 81 0.09 -6.21 -4.55
CA LEU A 81 1.08 -7.16 -5.03
C LEU A 81 0.44 -8.22 -5.93
N GLY A 82 -0.65 -8.86 -5.52
CA GLY A 82 -1.30 -9.90 -6.33
C GLY A 82 -1.75 -9.41 -7.70
N VAL A 83 -2.45 -8.28 -7.76
CA VAL A 83 -2.93 -7.67 -9.01
C VAL A 83 -1.75 -7.26 -9.89
N PHE A 84 -0.75 -6.60 -9.30
CA PHE A 84 0.43 -6.16 -10.04
C PHE A 84 1.23 -7.34 -10.58
N LEU A 85 1.46 -8.38 -9.79
CA LEU A 85 2.23 -9.57 -10.14
C LEU A 85 1.60 -10.35 -11.29
N VAL A 86 0.28 -10.57 -11.22
CA VAL A 86 -0.49 -11.18 -12.32
C VAL A 86 -0.42 -10.32 -13.58
N SER A 87 -0.47 -9.00 -13.44
CA SER A 87 -0.35 -8.10 -14.59
C SER A 87 1.06 -8.10 -15.19
N ALA A 88 2.09 -8.16 -14.35
CA ALA A 88 3.49 -8.16 -14.75
C ALA A 88 3.87 -9.46 -15.46
N THR A 89 3.33 -10.62 -15.06
CA THR A 89 3.60 -11.89 -15.74
C THR A 89 3.08 -11.93 -17.18
N PHE A 90 2.01 -11.19 -17.52
CA PHE A 90 1.56 -11.06 -18.91
C PHE A 90 2.56 -10.30 -19.80
N LYS A 91 3.36 -9.39 -19.23
CA LYS A 91 4.30 -8.55 -19.98
C LYS A 91 5.74 -9.05 -19.93
N ILE A 92 6.18 -9.57 -18.79
CA ILE A 92 7.58 -9.92 -18.48
C ILE A 92 7.76 -11.44 -18.34
N GLY A 93 6.67 -12.19 -18.19
CA GLY A 93 6.69 -13.65 -18.00
C GLY A 93 6.82 -14.08 -16.54
N PRO A 94 6.76 -15.40 -16.28
CA PRO A 94 6.71 -15.95 -14.91
C PRO A 94 8.00 -15.75 -14.10
N PHE A 95 9.15 -15.51 -14.76
CA PHE A 95 10.42 -15.26 -14.07
C PHE A 95 10.47 -13.93 -13.30
N TYR A 96 9.49 -13.04 -13.51
CA TYR A 96 9.29 -11.85 -12.69
C TYR A 96 9.24 -12.18 -11.19
N LEU A 97 8.62 -13.30 -10.83
CA LEU A 97 8.43 -13.78 -9.46
C LEU A 97 9.73 -14.10 -8.70
N VAL A 98 10.78 -14.50 -9.43
CA VAL A 98 12.03 -14.99 -8.84
C VAL A 98 13.18 -14.00 -8.98
N SER A 99 12.93 -12.85 -9.62
CA SER A 99 13.92 -11.79 -9.73
C SER A 99 14.14 -11.09 -8.38
N ALA A 100 15.40 -10.94 -7.98
CA ALA A 100 15.77 -10.45 -6.65
C ALA A 100 15.21 -9.04 -6.35
N ASP A 101 15.24 -8.15 -7.35
CA ASP A 101 14.79 -6.77 -7.20
C ASP A 101 13.28 -6.68 -6.95
N HIS A 102 12.48 -7.54 -7.58
CA HIS A 102 11.03 -7.54 -7.40
C HIS A 102 10.62 -8.27 -6.12
N VAL A 103 11.31 -9.35 -5.77
CA VAL A 103 11.08 -10.07 -4.50
C VAL A 103 11.32 -9.16 -3.31
N THR A 104 12.46 -8.45 -3.28
CA THR A 104 12.82 -7.55 -2.19
C THR A 104 11.85 -6.38 -2.07
N ALA A 105 11.50 -5.71 -3.18
CA ALA A 105 10.54 -4.61 -3.16
C ALA A 105 9.15 -5.05 -2.68
N ASN A 106 8.67 -6.20 -3.16
CA ASN A 106 7.35 -6.72 -2.80
C ASN A 106 7.26 -7.12 -1.31
N LEU A 107 8.29 -7.81 -0.81
CA LEU A 107 8.38 -8.20 0.60
C LEU A 107 8.49 -6.97 1.51
N SER A 108 9.31 -5.98 1.13
CA SER A 108 9.53 -4.77 1.92
C SER A 108 8.22 -4.00 2.18
N LEU A 109 7.34 -3.92 1.18
CA LEU A 109 6.06 -3.23 1.32
C LEU A 109 5.09 -3.99 2.26
N LEU A 110 5.06 -5.32 2.15
CA LEU A 110 4.26 -6.15 3.05
C LEU A 110 4.75 -6.07 4.50
N GLU A 111 6.06 -6.10 4.70
CA GLU A 111 6.72 -5.97 6.01
C GLU A 111 6.46 -4.60 6.63
N LEU A 112 6.56 -3.52 5.84
CA LEU A 112 6.22 -2.17 6.29
C LEU A 112 4.78 -2.11 6.81
N PHE A 113 3.82 -2.64 6.05
CA PHE A 113 2.40 -2.59 6.42
C PHE A 113 2.12 -3.44 7.66
N ALA A 114 2.78 -4.59 7.79
CA ALA A 114 2.72 -5.42 8.99
C ALA A 114 3.29 -4.68 10.21
N ALA A 115 4.45 -4.03 10.08
CA ALA A 115 5.08 -3.27 11.15
C ALA A 115 4.19 -2.11 11.61
N LEU A 116 3.64 -1.33 10.68
CA LEU A 116 2.74 -0.21 10.97
C LEU A 116 1.44 -0.68 11.64
N GLY A 117 0.84 -1.77 11.15
CA GLY A 117 -0.33 -2.38 11.77
C GLY A 117 -0.07 -2.88 13.20
N ALA A 118 1.09 -3.50 13.43
CA ALA A 118 1.51 -3.95 14.75
C ALA A 118 1.76 -2.76 15.71
N LEU A 119 2.46 -1.72 15.25
CA LEU A 119 2.71 -0.50 16.02
C LEU A 119 1.42 0.20 16.41
N GLY A 120 0.47 0.32 15.48
CA GLY A 120 -0.86 0.86 15.77
C GLY A 120 -1.57 0.09 16.88
N TRP A 121 -1.58 -1.25 16.78
CA TRP A 121 -2.19 -2.10 17.81
C TRP A 121 -1.48 -1.98 19.18
N LEU A 122 -0.15 -1.95 19.21
CA LEU A 122 0.64 -1.75 20.43
C LEU A 122 0.32 -0.39 21.09
N GLY A 123 0.20 0.67 20.29
CA GLY A 123 -0.23 1.99 20.77
C GLY A 123 -1.60 1.95 21.43
N ARG A 124 -2.56 1.19 20.88
CA ARG A 124 -3.86 0.97 21.52
C ARG A 124 -3.72 0.21 22.85
N PHE A 125 -2.96 -0.87 22.84
CA PHE A 125 -2.80 -1.75 23.98
C PHE A 125 -2.22 -0.99 25.19
N THR A 126 -1.19 -0.16 24.95
CA THR A 126 -0.56 0.68 25.98
C THR A 126 -1.50 1.76 26.52
N ILE A 127 -2.32 2.40 25.68
CA ILE A 127 -3.31 3.40 26.14
C ILE A 127 -4.40 2.76 27.01
N LYS A 128 -4.83 1.54 26.70
CA LYS A 128 -5.88 0.82 27.45
C LYS A 128 -5.42 0.13 28.73
N LEU A 129 -4.11 -0.03 28.90
CA LEU A 129 -3.49 -0.57 30.11
C LEU A 129 -3.38 0.49 31.22
N LYS A 130 -3.54 1.77 30.88
CA LYS A 130 -3.82 2.85 31.82
C LYS A 130 -5.33 2.98 32.04
#